data_AF-A0A9Q3GYP0-F1
#
_entry.id   AF-A0A9Q3GYP0-F1
#
_cell.length_a   1.000
_cell.length_b   1.000
_cell.length_c   1.000
_cell.angle_alpha   90.00
_cell.angle_beta   90.00
_cell.angle_gamma   90.00
#
_symmetry.space_group_name_H-M   'P 1'
#
loop_
_entity.id
_entity.type
_entity.pdbx_description
1 polymer ?
#
loop_
_entity_poly.entity_id
_entity_poly.type
_entity_poly.pdbx_seq_one_letter_code
_entity_poly.pdbx_strand_id
1 'polypeptide(L)'
;MDWVTGLVPGCKEDFNAFLVILERYSKSFRFLLSHKADTAMDTAFLFWKDIISKFGVPKLLTSDRDPKFILEFWTNLHDILGTDISFYTDYCLQTDGLAERMIQIMEDIITRLCSHGI
;
A
#
# COMPACT_ATOMS: atom_id res chain seq x y z
N MET A 1 -0.46 1.76 4.86
CA MET A 1 -0.23 1.32 3.48
C MET A 1 1.19 1.68 3.14
N ASP A 2 1.85 0.79 2.40
CA ASP A 2 3.28 0.87 2.12
C ASP A 2 3.60 0.21 0.78
N TRP A 3 4.69 0.65 0.16
CA TRP A 3 5.18 0.14 -1.11
C TRP A 3 6.32 -0.86 -0.92
N VAL A 4 6.10 -2.06 -1.45
CA VAL A 4 7.14 -3.08 -1.55
C VAL A 4 7.66 -3.06 -2.97
N THR A 5 8.94 -2.75 -3.16
CA THR A 5 9.55 -2.64 -4.49
C THR A 5 10.72 -3.60 -4.65
N GLY A 6 11.15 -3.83 -5.89
CA GLY A 6 12.32 -4.67 -6.18
C GLY A 6 11.99 -6.16 -6.26
N LEU A 7 10.75 -6.49 -6.60
CA LEU A 7 10.34 -7.86 -6.89
C LEU A 7 11.09 -8.36 -8.14
N VAL A 8 11.50 -9.62 -8.12
CA VAL A 8 12.09 -10.26 -9.30
C VAL A 8 11.02 -10.29 -10.40
N PRO A 9 11.31 -9.81 -11.63
CA PRO A 9 10.36 -9.86 -12.73
C PRO A 9 10.00 -11.33 -13.01
N GLY A 10 8.74 -11.73 -12.79
CA GLY A 10 8.40 -13.15 -12.82
C GLY A 10 6.94 -13.52 -13.07
N CYS A 11 6.00 -12.57 -13.01
CA CYS A 11 4.59 -12.86 -13.29
C CYS A 11 4.09 -12.03 -14.46
N LYS A 12 3.14 -12.61 -15.23
CA LYS A 12 2.47 -11.99 -16.39
C LYS A 12 2.27 -10.48 -16.15
N GLU A 13 2.83 -9.66 -17.03
CA GLU A 13 2.79 -8.19 -17.05
C GLU A 13 3.93 -7.42 -16.33
N ASP A 14 5.06 -8.06 -16.02
CA ASP A 14 6.29 -7.39 -15.53
C ASP A 14 6.09 -6.52 -14.26
N PHE A 15 5.11 -6.86 -13.43
CA PHE A 15 4.91 -6.21 -12.13
C PHE A 15 6.19 -6.32 -11.29
N ASN A 16 6.64 -5.18 -10.76
CA ASN A 16 7.89 -5.08 -9.99
C ASN A 16 7.70 -4.38 -8.62
N ALA A 17 6.44 -4.10 -8.25
CA ALA A 17 6.05 -3.58 -6.95
C ALA A 17 4.69 -4.15 -6.47
N PHE A 18 4.48 -4.09 -5.16
CA PHE A 18 3.17 -4.27 -4.53
C PHE A 18 2.84 -3.06 -3.67
N LEU A 19 1.57 -2.63 -3.72
CA LEU A 19 0.99 -1.79 -2.68
C LEU A 19 0.38 -2.71 -1.62
N VAL A 20 0.89 -2.61 -0.39
CA VAL A 20 0.41 -3.38 0.76
C VAL A 20 -0.54 -2.54 1.58
N ILE A 21 -1.75 -3.06 1.79
CA ILE A 21 -2.79 -2.42 2.58
C ILE A 21 -3.20 -3.37 3.68
N LEU A 22 -2.99 -2.94 4.92
CA LEU A 22 -3.49 -3.61 6.11
C LEU A 22 -4.79 -2.97 6.56
N GLU A 23 -5.85 -3.77 6.63
CA GLU A 23 -7.11 -3.35 7.25
C GLU A 23 -7.03 -3.62 8.76
N ARG A 24 -7.06 -2.55 9.56
CA ARG A 24 -6.70 -2.62 10.99
C ARG A 24 -7.71 -3.38 11.85
N TYR A 25 -8.98 -3.47 11.46
CA TYR A 25 -10.03 -4.14 12.24
C TYR A 25 -9.97 -5.67 12.09
N SER A 26 -10.00 -6.17 10.85
CA SER A 26 -9.93 -7.60 10.53
C SER A 26 -8.51 -8.16 10.54
N LYS A 27 -7.48 -7.30 10.60
CA LYS A 27 -6.07 -7.68 10.44
C LYS A 27 -5.79 -8.41 9.12
N SER A 28 -6.59 -8.11 8.09
CA SER A 28 -6.40 -8.69 6.76
C SER A 28 -5.48 -7.83 5.91
N PHE A 29 -4.61 -8.50 5.15
CA PHE A 29 -3.73 -7.84 4.19
C PHE A 29 -4.33 -7.92 2.79
N ARG A 30 -4.11 -6.86 2.03
CA ARG A 30 -4.32 -6.84 0.58
C ARG A 30 -3.03 -6.45 -0.10
N PHE A 31 -2.69 -7.21 -1.12
CA PHE A 31 -1.55 -6.98 -2.00
C PHE A 31 -2.10 -6.58 -3.35
N LEU A 32 -1.82 -5.34 -3.76
CA LEU A 32 -2.21 -4.85 -5.07
C LEU A 32 -0.96 -4.84 -5.96
N LEU A 33 -1.01 -5.63 -7.03
CA LEU A 33 0.04 -5.68 -8.05
C LEU A 33 0.16 -4.33 -8.74
N SER A 34 1.39 -3.88 -8.93
CA SER A 34 1.69 -2.55 -9.44
C SER A 34 3.11 -2.48 -10.00
N HIS A 35 3.41 -1.37 -10.67
CA HIS A 35 4.75 -1.07 -11.13
C HIS A 35 5.36 0.06 -10.29
N LYS A 36 6.66 -0.02 -10.03
CA LYS A 36 7.43 1.03 -9.36
C LYS A 36 7.27 2.40 -10.04
N ALA A 37 7.10 2.38 -11.36
CA ALA A 37 6.90 3.57 -12.19
C ALA A 37 5.47 4.15 -12.12
N ASP A 38 4.52 3.47 -11.45
CA ASP A 38 3.14 3.94 -11.35
C ASP A 38 3.08 5.34 -10.74
N THR A 39 2.27 6.20 -11.36
CA THR A 39 2.04 7.56 -10.87
C THR A 39 1.06 7.56 -9.69
N ALA A 40 0.90 8.72 -9.05
CA ALA A 40 -0.15 8.89 -8.04
C ALA A 40 -1.56 8.63 -8.61
N MET A 41 -1.77 8.94 -9.89
CA MET A 41 -3.04 8.70 -10.56
C MET A 41 -3.31 7.20 -10.77
N ASP A 42 -2.30 6.46 -11.25
CA ASP A 42 -2.38 5.00 -11.41
C ASP A 42 -2.67 4.34 -10.05
N THR A 43 -2.00 4.83 -9.01
CA THR A 43 -2.20 4.38 -7.63
C THR A 43 -3.64 4.66 -7.14
N ALA A 44 -4.21 5.82 -7.44
CA ALA A 44 -5.60 6.14 -7.10
C ALA A 44 -6.59 5.26 -7.85
N PHE A 45 -6.36 4.97 -9.13
CA PHE A 45 -7.18 4.03 -9.87
C PHE A 45 -7.12 2.63 -9.27
N LEU A 46 -5.92 2.16 -8.94
CA LEU A 46 -5.72 0.85 -8.31
C LEU A 46 -6.43 0.79 -6.95
N PHE A 47 -6.27 1.81 -6.12
CA PHE A 47 -6.93 1.92 -4.82
C PHE A 47 -8.45 1.96 -4.96
N TRP A 48 -8.97 2.75 -5.90
CA TRP A 48 -10.40 2.82 -6.16
C TRP A 48 -10.97 1.46 -6.57
N LYS A 49 -10.32 0.83 -7.56
CA LYS A 49 -10.75 -0.45 -8.14
C LYS A 49 -10.74 -1.56 -7.10
N ASP A 50 -9.70 -1.67 -6.28
CA ASP A 50 -9.53 -2.83 -5.41
C ASP A 50 -9.92 -2.63 -3.95
N ILE A 51 -10.00 -1.37 -3.48
CA ILE A 51 -10.34 -1.04 -2.10
C ILE A 51 -11.72 -0.38 -2.04
N ILE A 52 -11.89 0.79 -2.66
CA ILE A 52 -13.13 1.56 -2.52
C ILE A 52 -14.33 0.81 -3.11
N SER A 53 -14.17 0.20 -4.28
CA SER A 53 -15.27 -0.54 -4.94
C SER A 53 -15.77 -1.75 -4.12
N LYS A 54 -14.89 -2.36 -3.32
CA LYS A 54 -15.17 -3.61 -2.60
C LYS A 54 -15.55 -3.37 -1.13
N PHE A 55 -14.98 -2.36 -0.48
CA PHE A 55 -15.13 -2.12 0.96
C PHE A 55 -15.75 -0.76 1.29
N GLY A 56 -15.98 0.07 0.26
CA GLY A 56 -16.40 1.45 0.43
C GLY A 56 -15.24 2.38 0.78
N VAL A 57 -15.58 3.64 1.01
CA VAL A 57 -14.60 4.68 1.32
C VAL A 57 -14.10 4.51 2.76
N PRO A 58 -12.78 4.40 3.00
CA PRO A 58 -12.24 4.32 4.34
C PRO A 58 -12.41 5.65 5.07
N LYS A 59 -12.65 5.58 6.39
CA LYS A 59 -12.71 6.78 7.24
C LYS A 59 -11.33 7.33 7.57
N LEU A 60 -10.38 6.43 7.80
CA LEU A 60 -8.99 6.76 8.14
C LEU A 60 -8.07 5.95 7.22
N LEU A 61 -7.11 6.63 6.63
CA LEU A 61 -6.05 6.03 5.86
C LEU A 61 -4.71 6.45 6.46
N THR A 62 -3.84 5.48 6.72
CA THR A 62 -2.47 5.78 7.16
C THR A 62 -1.50 5.25 6.12
N SER A 63 -0.69 6.14 5.56
CA SER A 63 0.36 5.80 4.57
C SER A 63 1.73 6.20 5.08
N ASP A 64 2.77 5.61 4.50
CA ASP A 64 4.12 6.13 4.62
C ASP A 64 4.24 7.46 3.84
N ARG A 65 5.46 8.01 3.83
CA ARG A 65 5.77 9.29 3.19
C ARG A 65 6.21 9.15 1.74
N ASP A 66 5.80 8.09 1.04
CA ASP A 66 6.07 7.96 -0.38
C ASP A 66 5.52 9.19 -1.14
N PRO A 67 6.30 9.80 -2.06
CA PRO A 67 5.85 10.95 -2.83
C PRO A 67 4.50 10.76 -3.51
N LYS A 68 4.15 9.54 -3.93
CA LYS A 68 2.86 9.22 -4.56
C LYS A 68 1.68 9.52 -3.63
N PHE A 69 1.85 9.40 -2.31
CA PHE A 69 0.83 9.67 -1.31
C PHE A 69 0.87 11.09 -0.75
N ILE A 70 2.01 11.77 -0.86
CA ILE A 70 2.18 13.16 -0.42
C ILE A 70 1.74 14.15 -1.50
N LEU A 71 1.71 13.74 -2.78
CA LEU A 71 1.28 14.60 -3.87
C LEU A 71 -0.10 15.20 -3.59
N GLU A 72 -0.25 16.48 -3.94
CA GLU A 72 -1.47 17.27 -3.73
C GLU A 72 -2.70 16.55 -4.29
N PHE A 73 -2.55 15.87 -5.42
CA PHE A 73 -3.58 15.01 -6.01
C PHE A 73 -4.16 13.99 -5.01
N TRP A 74 -3.31 13.25 -4.30
CA TRP A 74 -3.75 12.19 -3.38
C TRP A 74 -4.47 12.80 -2.16
N THR A 75 -3.94 13.89 -1.63
CA THR A 75 -4.53 14.58 -0.48
C THR A 75 -5.89 15.17 -0.84
N ASN A 76 -6.00 15.86 -1.98
CA ASN A 76 -7.26 16.43 -2.46
C ASN A 76 -8.28 15.35 -2.81
N LEU A 77 -7.85 14.21 -3.38
CA LEU A 77 -8.73 13.08 -3.66
C LEU A 77 -9.42 12.59 -2.38
N HIS A 78 -8.66 12.38 -1.32
CA HIS A 78 -9.21 11.88 -0.07
C HIS A 78 -10.00 12.92 0.73
N ASP A 79 -9.67 14.21 0.61
CA ASP A 79 -10.49 15.31 1.14
C ASP A 79 -11.90 15.29 0.51
N ILE A 80 -11.98 15.13 -0.82
CA ILE A 80 -13.25 14.99 -1.55
C ILE A 80 -14.01 13.73 -1.11
N LEU A 81 -13.30 12.63 -0.84
CA LEU A 81 -13.90 11.39 -0.38
C LEU A 81 -14.31 11.41 1.11
N GLY A 82 -13.87 12.40 1.87
CA GLY A 82 -14.07 12.46 3.32
C GLY A 82 -13.26 11.40 4.08
N THR A 83 -12.10 11.02 3.56
CA THR A 83 -11.14 10.14 4.23
C THR A 83 -10.08 10.98 4.93
N ASP A 84 -9.90 10.78 6.23
CA ASP A 84 -8.77 11.38 6.96
C ASP A 84 -7.48 10.66 6.59
N ILE A 85 -6.54 11.37 5.96
CA ILE A 85 -5.18 10.86 5.72
C ILE A 85 -4.28 11.21 6.89
N SER A 86 -3.53 10.20 7.34
CA SER A 86 -2.43 10.33 8.27
C SER A 86 -1.15 9.76 7.63
N PHE A 87 -0.02 10.42 7.84
CA PHE A 87 1.27 9.91 7.40
C PHE A 87 2.03 9.33 8.59
N TYR A 88 2.58 8.12 8.46
CA TYR A 88 3.48 7.56 9.46
C TYR A 88 4.68 8.50 9.64
N THR A 89 5.08 8.68 10.89
CA THR A 89 6.41 9.14 11.27
C THR A 89 7.18 7.93 11.83
N ASP A 90 8.51 7.98 11.88
CA ASP A 90 9.33 6.92 12.50
C ASP A 90 8.87 6.57 13.94
N TYR A 91 8.20 7.52 14.60
CA TYR A 91 7.60 7.37 15.93
C TYR A 91 6.25 6.62 15.94
N CYS A 92 5.47 6.72 14.85
CA CYS A 92 4.20 6.02 14.69
C CYS A 92 4.41 4.52 14.38
N LEU A 93 5.52 4.20 13.71
CA LEU A 93 6.02 2.83 13.52
C LEU A 93 6.27 2.12 14.88
N GLN A 94 6.94 2.81 15.82
CA GLN A 94 7.14 2.29 17.17
C GLN A 94 5.85 2.02 17.97
N THR A 95 4.80 2.82 17.77
CA THR A 95 3.54 2.73 18.53
C THR A 95 2.53 1.76 17.93
N ASP A 96 2.53 1.56 16.61
CA ASP A 96 1.75 0.54 15.91
C ASP A 96 2.64 -0.64 15.45
N GLY A 97 3.59 -1.03 16.31
CA GLY A 97 4.63 -2.01 16.00
C GLY A 97 4.11 -3.41 15.67
N LEU A 98 2.83 -3.70 15.90
CA LEU A 98 2.19 -4.92 15.39
C LEU A 98 1.94 -4.83 13.89
N ALA A 99 1.33 -3.73 13.41
CA ALA A 99 1.03 -3.52 11.99
C ALA A 99 2.31 -3.41 11.16
N GLU A 100 3.30 -2.67 11.65
CA GLU A 100 4.61 -2.54 11.01
C GLU A 100 5.31 -3.90 10.89
N ARG A 101 5.44 -4.63 12.00
CA ARG A 101 6.09 -5.95 12.01
C ARG A 101 5.35 -6.94 11.11
N MET A 102 4.03 -6.81 11.02
CA MET A 102 3.18 -7.57 10.12
C MET A 102 3.50 -7.28 8.65
N ILE A 103 3.62 -6.00 8.27
CA ILE A 103 4.00 -5.60 6.90
C ILE A 103 5.42 -6.11 6.58
N GLN A 104 6.39 -5.91 7.47
CA GLN A 104 7.77 -6.38 7.30
C GLN A 104 7.87 -7.91 7.12
N ILE A 105 7.13 -8.69 7.92
CA ILE A 105 7.12 -10.15 7.79
C ILE A 105 6.55 -10.55 6.42
N MET A 106 5.48 -9.89 5.97
CA MET A 106 4.88 -10.20 4.67
C MET A 106 5.80 -9.81 3.51
N GLU A 107 6.48 -8.67 3.60
CA GLU A 107 7.53 -8.25 2.67
C GLU A 107 8.64 -9.29 2.56
N ASP A 108 9.15 -9.76 3.70
CA ASP A 108 10.18 -10.80 3.77
C ASP A 108 9.73 -12.10 3.11
N ILE A 109 8.50 -12.54 3.39
CA ILE A 109 7.92 -13.76 2.81
C ILE A 109 7.80 -13.61 1.29
N ILE A 110 7.22 -12.51 0.81
CA ILE A 110 7.01 -12.28 -0.63
C ILE A 110 8.34 -12.20 -1.35
N THR A 111 9.31 -11.47 -0.80
CA THR A 111 10.66 -11.34 -1.37
C THR A 111 11.34 -12.71 -1.47
N ARG A 112 11.20 -13.55 -0.43
CA ARG A 112 11.74 -14.93 -0.44
C ARG A 112 11.04 -15.82 -1.45
N LEU A 113 9.71 -15.77 -1.55
CA LEU A 113 8.95 -16.56 -2.52
C LEU A 113 9.31 -16.17 -3.96
N CYS A 114 9.38 -14.86 -4.26
CA CYS A 114 9.74 -14.36 -5.58
C CYS A 114 11.19 -14.66 -5.96
N SER A 115 12.12 -14.70 -5.00
CA SER A 115 13.52 -15.05 -5.25
C SER A 115 13.77 -16.56 -5.43
N HIS A 116 12.89 -17.41 -4.90
CA HIS A 116 13.03 -18.87 -4.99
C HIS A 116 12.22 -19.52 -6.13
N GLY A 117 11.59 -18.73 -7.01
CA GLY A 117 11.02 -19.23 -8.27
C GLY A 117 9.99 -20.34 -8.12
N ILE A 118 8.89 -20.06 -7.40
CA ILE A 118 7.65 -20.85 -7.46
C ILE A 118 6.62 -20.10 -8.28
#